data_AF-A0A162W848-F1
#
_entry.id   AF-A0A162W848-F1
#
_cell.length_a   1.000
_cell.length_b   1.000
_cell.length_c   1.000
_cell.angle_alpha   90.00
_cell.angle_beta   90.00
_cell.angle_gamma   90.00
#
_symmetry.space_group_name_H-M   'P 1'
#
loop_
_entity.id
_entity.type
_entity.pdbx_description
1 polymer ?
#
loop_
_entity_poly.entity_id
_entity_poly.type
_entity_poly.pdbx_seq_one_letter_code
_entity_poly.pdbx_strand_id
1 'polypeptide(L)'
;MANQFKEVAGHTRHHNIFGTEFFNTDDPENIKAVLATNFSAWSLGQERITEMSSYLGYGIFVNEGAAWKHSREMLRPCFERSQVADVDMLERHTQRLIDMLPKDGTTVDLQPLLHDLSMDVATELLFGKSTNALSRDGNNHEVRAFCDAFDYASNPFERESFKKWGAIALFLPDRKKKQHVKVMQGTSTTTNKPVF
;
A
#
# COMPACT_ATOMS: atom_id res chain seq x y z
N MET A 1 -0.22 18.72 8.35
CA MET A 1 -1.44 18.30 9.08
C MET A 1 -1.28 18.26 10.61
N ALA A 2 -0.10 17.99 11.18
CA ALA A 2 0.11 17.83 12.64
C ALA A 2 -0.28 19.04 13.54
N ASN A 3 -0.41 20.25 13.00
CA ASN A 3 -0.79 21.44 13.77
C ASN A 3 -2.29 21.73 13.77
N GLN A 4 -3.09 21.02 12.97
CA GLN A 4 -4.49 21.39 12.82
C GLN A 4 -5.26 21.19 14.13
N PHE A 5 -5.18 20.02 14.78
CA PHE A 5 -5.88 19.75 16.05
C PHE A 5 -5.38 20.59 17.24
N LYS A 6 -4.15 21.13 17.19
CA LYS A 6 -3.64 22.01 18.26
C LYS A 6 -4.28 23.41 18.26
N GLU A 7 -4.77 23.87 17.11
CA GLU A 7 -5.31 25.23 16.94
C GLU A 7 -6.77 25.36 17.37
N VAL A 8 -7.51 24.26 17.54
CA VAL A 8 -8.91 24.26 18.00
C VAL A 8 -9.04 23.19 19.06
N ALA A 9 -9.58 23.53 20.23
CA ALA A 9 -9.60 22.72 21.46
C ALA A 9 -10.46 21.42 21.41
N GLY A 10 -10.58 20.77 20.25
CA GLY A 10 -11.34 19.54 20.04
C GLY A 10 -10.55 18.48 19.28
N HIS A 11 -10.62 17.24 19.77
CA HIS A 11 -9.96 16.05 19.22
C HIS A 11 -10.73 15.39 18.06
N THR A 12 -11.90 15.93 17.71
CA THR A 12 -12.72 15.47 16.59
C THR A 12 -13.23 16.68 15.81
N ARG A 13 -13.14 16.62 14.49
CA ARG A 13 -13.61 17.66 13.58
C ARG A 13 -14.58 17.10 12.58
N HIS A 14 -15.60 17.89 12.30
CA HIS A 14 -16.55 17.64 11.23
C HIS A 14 -16.28 18.60 10.07
N HIS A 15 -16.19 18.06 8.87
CA HIS A 15 -16.11 18.81 7.63
C HIS A 15 -17.21 18.33 6.69
N ASN A 16 -17.97 19.26 6.10
CA ASN A 16 -18.86 18.92 5.00
C ASN A 16 -18.18 19.30 3.69
N ILE A 17 -17.95 18.32 2.82
CA ILE A 17 -17.36 18.52 1.50
C ILE A 17 -18.39 18.06 0.47
N PHE A 18 -18.94 19.00 -0.29
CA PHE A 18 -19.96 18.74 -1.32
C PHE A 18 -21.18 17.93 -0.83
N GLY A 19 -21.62 18.15 0.41
CA GLY A 19 -22.76 17.44 1.01
C GLY A 19 -22.38 16.14 1.73
N THR A 20 -21.15 15.65 1.56
CA THR A 20 -20.63 14.49 2.29
C THR A 20 -19.99 14.94 3.61
N GLU A 21 -20.40 14.31 4.70
CA GLU A 21 -19.86 14.57 6.04
C GLU A 21 -18.60 13.74 6.27
N PHE A 22 -17.52 14.40 6.71
CA PHE A 22 -16.23 13.80 7.05
C PHE A 22 -15.91 14.10 8.50
N PHE A 23 -15.62 13.05 9.27
CA PHE A 23 -15.18 13.15 10.65
C PHE A 23 -13.70 12.76 10.75
N ASN A 24 -12.87 13.67 11.24
CA ASN A 24 -11.45 13.41 11.52
C ASN A 24 -11.22 13.46 13.02
N THR A 25 -10.65 12.41 13.60
CA THR A 25 -10.44 12.32 15.05
C THR A 25 -9.01 11.89 15.38
N ASP A 26 -8.38 12.58 16.33
CA ASP A 26 -7.17 12.12 17.02
C ASP A 26 -7.45 11.67 18.47
N ASP A 27 -8.73 11.69 18.88
CA ASP A 27 -9.18 11.16 20.17
C ASP A 27 -8.91 9.64 20.28
N PRO A 28 -8.12 9.19 21.27
CA PRO A 28 -7.78 7.78 21.43
C PRO A 28 -8.98 6.89 21.74
N GLU A 29 -10.01 7.38 22.43
CA GLU A 29 -11.22 6.59 22.72
C GLU A 29 -12.05 6.37 21.46
N ASN A 30 -12.15 7.38 20.59
CA ASN A 30 -12.79 7.20 19.27
C ASN A 30 -12.00 6.20 18.40
N ILE A 31 -10.66 6.33 18.34
CA ILE A 31 -9.81 5.40 17.58
C ILE A 31 -9.97 3.97 18.10
N LYS A 32 -9.99 3.79 19.42
CA LYS A 32 -10.22 2.49 20.07
C LYS A 32 -11.61 1.93 19.79
N ALA A 33 -12.64 2.78 19.81
CA ALA A 33 -14.00 2.39 19.44
C ALA A 33 -14.07 1.85 18.00
N VAL A 34 -13.46 2.57 17.05
CA VAL A 34 -13.46 2.20 15.63
C VAL A 34 -12.61 0.96 15.36
N LEU A 35 -11.40 0.89 15.91
CA LEU A 35 -10.41 -0.13 15.53
C LEU A 35 -10.41 -1.39 16.41
N ALA A 36 -11.02 -1.35 17.61
CA ALA A 36 -10.94 -2.45 18.57
C ALA A 36 -12.28 -2.82 19.21
N THR A 37 -12.89 -1.94 20.00
CA THR A 37 -14.01 -2.33 20.89
C THR A 37 -15.34 -2.44 20.16
N ASN A 38 -15.55 -1.67 19.08
CA ASN A 38 -16.76 -1.70 18.28
C ASN A 38 -16.48 -1.89 16.78
N PHE A 39 -15.41 -2.62 16.44
CA PHE A 39 -14.93 -2.80 15.06
C PHE A 39 -16.02 -3.27 14.09
N SER A 40 -16.90 -4.18 14.53
CA SER A 40 -17.98 -4.72 13.68
C SER A 40 -19.08 -3.74 13.32
N ALA A 41 -19.17 -2.59 14.00
CA ALA A 41 -20.14 -1.55 13.69
C ALA A 41 -19.65 -0.58 12.60
N TRP A 42 -18.37 -0.66 12.22
CA TRP A 42 -17.76 0.23 11.25
C TRP A 42 -17.46 -0.50 9.94
N SER A 43 -17.51 0.26 8.85
CA SER A 43 -17.12 -0.20 7.53
C SER A 43 -15.87 0.54 7.05
N LEU A 44 -15.10 -0.10 6.18
CA LEU A 44 -14.03 0.51 5.39
C LEU A 44 -14.53 1.66 4.51
N GLY A 45 -15.84 1.70 4.21
CA GLY A 45 -16.48 2.69 3.35
C GLY A 45 -16.47 2.26 1.87
N GLN A 46 -17.56 2.57 1.18
CA GLN A 46 -17.75 2.17 -0.21
C GLN A 46 -16.69 2.78 -1.13
N GLU A 47 -16.23 3.99 -0.84
CA GLU A 47 -15.19 4.69 -1.59
C GLU A 47 -13.88 3.91 -1.55
N ARG A 48 -13.43 3.52 -0.35
CA ARG A 48 -12.21 2.74 -0.17
C ARG A 48 -12.33 1.36 -0.83
N ILE A 49 -13.45 0.66 -0.62
CA ILE A 49 -13.70 -0.66 -1.22
C ILE A 49 -13.66 -0.57 -2.74
N THR A 50 -14.32 0.42 -3.34
CA THR A 50 -14.36 0.62 -4.79
C THR A 50 -12.97 0.95 -5.35
N GLU A 51 -12.25 1.85 -4.69
CA GLU A 51 -10.92 2.26 -5.13
C GLU A 51 -9.90 1.12 -5.04
N MET A 52 -9.84 0.42 -3.90
CA MET A 52 -8.84 -0.63 -3.66
C MET A 52 -9.16 -1.93 -4.42
N SER A 53 -10.43 -2.33 -4.50
CA SER A 53 -10.83 -3.55 -5.24
C SER A 53 -10.49 -3.46 -6.73
N SER A 54 -10.42 -2.24 -7.29
CA SER A 54 -10.11 -2.03 -8.70
C SER A 54 -8.72 -2.51 -9.11
N TYR A 55 -7.76 -2.57 -8.19
CA TYR A 55 -6.39 -3.02 -8.48
C TYR A 55 -5.89 -4.18 -7.60
N LEU A 56 -6.40 -4.33 -6.38
CA LEU A 56 -6.04 -5.44 -5.48
C LEU A 56 -7.04 -6.60 -5.50
N GLY A 57 -8.21 -6.42 -6.12
CA GLY A 57 -9.31 -7.37 -5.99
C GLY A 57 -9.88 -7.44 -4.56
N TYR A 58 -10.65 -8.49 -4.29
CA TYR A 58 -11.29 -8.72 -3.00
C TYR A 58 -10.41 -9.58 -2.09
N GLY A 59 -9.55 -8.91 -1.32
CA GLY A 59 -8.64 -9.54 -0.36
C GLY A 59 -8.69 -8.91 1.03
N ILE A 60 -7.63 -9.11 1.82
CA ILE A 60 -7.54 -8.64 3.21
C ILE A 60 -7.75 -7.11 3.39
N PHE A 61 -7.47 -6.31 2.35
CA PHE A 61 -7.60 -4.84 2.41
C PHE A 61 -8.98 -4.31 1.99
N VAL A 62 -9.84 -5.17 1.45
CA VAL A 62 -11.13 -4.81 0.83
C VAL A 62 -12.29 -5.54 1.48
N ASN A 63 -12.09 -6.81 1.86
CA ASN A 63 -13.11 -7.63 2.50
C ASN A 63 -13.46 -7.08 3.88
N GLU A 64 -14.69 -7.36 4.31
CA GLU A 64 -15.22 -7.05 5.64
C GLU A 64 -15.81 -8.30 6.30
N GLY A 65 -16.02 -8.24 7.62
CA GLY A 65 -16.68 -9.30 8.39
C GLY A 65 -16.03 -10.68 8.25
N ALA A 66 -16.84 -11.70 7.93
CA ALA A 66 -16.38 -13.08 7.83
C ALA A 66 -15.37 -13.30 6.68
N ALA A 67 -15.56 -12.63 5.54
CA ALA A 67 -14.64 -12.73 4.40
C ALA A 67 -13.26 -12.15 4.75
N TRP A 68 -13.24 -11.02 5.46
CA TRP A 68 -11.99 -10.45 5.98
C TRP A 68 -11.29 -11.39 6.96
N LYS A 69 -12.05 -11.94 7.92
CA LYS A 69 -11.53 -12.88 8.91
C LYS A 69 -10.88 -14.08 8.24
N HIS A 70 -11.53 -14.63 7.20
CA HIS A 70 -10.99 -15.72 6.41
C HIS A 70 -9.68 -15.33 5.70
N SER A 71 -9.64 -14.19 4.99
CA SER A 71 -8.41 -13.69 4.36
C SER A 71 -7.27 -13.50 5.38
N ARG A 72 -7.59 -13.00 6.58
CA ARG A 72 -6.62 -12.81 7.67
C ARG A 72 -6.12 -14.13 8.24
N GLU A 73 -6.97 -15.14 8.35
CA GLU A 73 -6.57 -16.48 8.80
C GLU A 73 -5.63 -17.14 7.79
N MET A 74 -5.88 -16.99 6.48
CA MET A 74 -4.99 -17.49 5.43
C MET A 74 -3.60 -16.86 5.47
N LEU A 75 -3.50 -15.55 5.76
CA LEU A 75 -2.21 -14.84 5.81
C LEU A 75 -1.45 -15.02 7.13
N ARG A 76 -2.12 -15.44 8.21
CA ARG A 76 -1.52 -15.55 9.54
C ARG A 76 -0.23 -16.38 9.58
N PRO A 77 -0.12 -17.53 8.89
CA PRO A 77 1.10 -18.35 8.89
C PRO A 77 2.34 -17.61 8.35
N CYS A 78 2.17 -16.71 7.37
CA CYS A 78 3.27 -15.90 6.83
C CYS A 78 3.88 -14.95 7.87
N PHE A 79 3.17 -14.66 8.95
CA PHE A 79 3.60 -13.79 10.04
C PHE A 79 3.86 -14.56 11.34
N GLU A 80 3.96 -15.89 11.27
CA GLU A 80 4.42 -16.68 12.40
C GLU A 80 5.87 -16.32 12.74
N ARG A 81 6.20 -16.43 14.03
CA ARG A 81 7.47 -15.98 14.58
C ARG A 81 8.68 -16.61 13.87
N SER A 82 8.55 -17.82 13.33
CA SER A 82 9.60 -18.50 12.57
C SER A 82 9.88 -17.87 11.20
N GLN A 83 8.87 -17.27 10.55
CA GLN A 83 9.02 -16.58 9.26
C GLN A 83 9.47 -15.12 9.45
N VAL A 84 8.92 -14.43 10.46
CA VAL A 84 9.31 -13.04 10.78
C VAL A 84 10.73 -12.95 11.37
N ALA A 85 11.23 -14.05 11.95
CA ALA A 85 12.60 -14.14 12.47
C ALA A 85 13.60 -14.72 11.46
N ASP A 86 13.30 -14.75 10.16
CA ASP A 86 14.30 -15.04 9.13
C ASP A 86 15.26 -13.84 8.99
N VAL A 87 16.16 -13.74 9.96
CA VAL A 87 17.19 -12.70 10.03
C VAL A 87 18.14 -12.83 8.85
N ASP A 88 18.38 -14.05 8.36
CA ASP A 88 19.26 -14.29 7.21
C ASP A 88 18.67 -13.67 5.94
N MET A 89 17.35 -13.76 5.72
CA MET A 89 16.66 -13.10 4.61
C MET A 89 16.79 -11.57 4.70
N LEU A 90 16.54 -11.02 5.88
CA LEU A 90 16.65 -9.58 6.09
C LEU A 90 18.10 -9.08 5.91
N GLU A 91 19.08 -9.84 6.38
CA GLU A 91 20.51 -9.52 6.24
C GLU A 91 20.92 -9.52 4.77
N ARG A 92 20.52 -10.53 3.98
CA ARG A 92 20.79 -10.58 2.54
C ARG A 92 20.28 -9.34 1.81
N HIS A 93 19.04 -8.93 2.07
CA HIS A 93 18.45 -7.76 1.41
C HIS A 93 19.06 -6.44 1.92
N THR A 94 19.38 -6.35 3.21
CA THR A 94 20.06 -5.18 3.78
C THR A 94 21.46 -5.03 3.23
N GLN A 95 22.21 -6.12 3.06
CA GLN A 95 23.55 -6.07 2.45
C GLN A 95 23.48 -5.60 1.00
N ARG A 96 22.47 -6.05 0.23
CA ARG A 96 22.21 -5.54 -1.13
C ARG A 96 21.96 -4.04 -1.14
N LEU A 97 21.17 -3.51 -0.19
CA LEU A 97 20.97 -2.07 -0.04
C LEU A 97 22.31 -1.36 0.17
N ILE A 98 23.14 -1.86 1.08
CA ILE A 98 24.45 -1.27 1.39
C ILE A 98 25.36 -1.27 0.16
N ASP A 99 25.33 -2.33 -0.66
CA ASP A 99 26.13 -2.45 -1.88
C ASP A 99 25.68 -1.49 -3.00
N MET A 100 24.42 -1.02 -2.95
CA MET A 100 23.89 0.01 -3.83
C MET A 100 24.34 1.42 -3.44
N LEU A 101 24.74 1.63 -2.19
CA LEU A 101 25.17 2.95 -1.73
C LEU A 101 26.57 3.29 -2.27
N PRO A 102 26.76 4.51 -2.80
CA PRO A 102 28.07 4.98 -3.24
C PRO A 102 29.01 5.15 -2.02
N LYS A 103 30.27 4.78 -2.22
CA LYS A 103 31.31 4.81 -1.17
C LYS A 103 32.14 6.10 -1.17
N ASP A 104 31.80 7.04 -2.04
CA ASP A 104 32.53 8.28 -2.28
C ASP A 104 32.06 9.46 -1.40
N GLY A 105 31.09 9.21 -0.50
CA GLY A 105 30.54 10.22 0.40
C GLY A 105 29.51 11.15 -0.24
N THR A 106 29.01 10.81 -1.44
CA THR A 106 27.94 11.56 -2.09
C THR A 106 26.62 11.46 -1.33
N THR A 107 25.78 12.49 -1.47
CA THR A 107 24.41 12.48 -0.92
C THR A 107 23.53 11.58 -1.78
N VAL A 108 22.73 10.73 -1.13
CA VAL A 108 21.88 9.73 -1.77
C VAL A 108 20.44 9.94 -1.34
N ASP A 109 19.51 9.88 -2.28
CA ASP A 109 18.09 9.74 -1.96
C ASP A 109 17.79 8.28 -1.59
N LEU A 110 17.49 8.04 -0.31
CA LEU A 110 17.20 6.71 0.20
C LEU A 110 15.76 6.27 -0.05
N GLN A 111 14.84 7.18 -0.37
CA GLN A 111 13.42 6.83 -0.49
C GLN A 111 13.16 5.75 -1.57
N PRO A 112 13.71 5.86 -2.80
CA PRO A 112 13.55 4.81 -3.82
C PRO A 112 14.18 3.48 -3.39
N LEU A 113 15.37 3.53 -2.77
CA LEU A 113 16.09 2.33 -2.35
C LEU A 113 15.38 1.58 -1.21
N LEU A 114 14.78 2.32 -0.27
CA LEU A 114 13.99 1.74 0.81
C LEU A 114 12.65 1.17 0.31
N HIS A 115 12.07 1.78 -0.73
CA HIS A 115 10.89 1.24 -1.40
C HIS A 115 11.23 -0.11 -2.06
N ASP A 116 12.30 -0.18 -2.86
CA ASP A 116 12.73 -1.40 -3.53
C ASP A 116 13.12 -2.50 -2.52
N LEU A 117 13.80 -2.13 -1.43
CA LEU A 117 14.07 -3.04 -0.30
C LEU A 117 12.77 -3.60 0.31
N SER A 118 11.79 -2.74 0.55
CA SER A 118 10.51 -3.14 1.14
C SER A 118 9.76 -4.11 0.23
N MET A 119 9.81 -3.89 -1.09
CA MET A 119 9.21 -4.78 -2.09
C MET A 119 9.88 -6.15 -2.08
N ASP A 120 11.22 -6.19 -2.05
CA ASP A 120 11.99 -7.44 -2.05
C ASP A 120 11.78 -8.26 -0.78
N VAL A 121 11.75 -7.61 0.39
CA VAL A 121 11.47 -8.27 1.67
C VAL A 121 10.02 -8.76 1.73
N ALA A 122 9.05 -7.93 1.34
CA ALA A 122 7.63 -8.31 1.40
C ALA A 122 7.32 -9.48 0.46
N THR A 123 7.88 -9.48 -0.75
CA THR A 123 7.64 -10.54 -1.74
C THR A 123 8.34 -11.85 -1.36
N GLU A 124 9.56 -11.79 -0.81
CA GLU A 124 10.22 -12.99 -0.28
C GLU A 124 9.49 -13.57 0.93
N LEU A 125 9.01 -12.72 1.85
CA LEU A 125 8.23 -13.15 3.01
C LEU A 125 6.88 -13.79 2.61
N LEU A 126 6.15 -13.18 1.68
CA LEU A 126 4.80 -13.60 1.31
C LEU A 126 4.78 -14.77 0.31
N PHE A 127 5.74 -14.81 -0.61
CA PHE A 127 5.73 -15.75 -1.74
C PHE A 127 6.94 -16.69 -1.79
N GLY A 128 7.89 -16.52 -0.86
CA GLY A 128 9.15 -17.26 -0.85
C GLY A 128 10.12 -16.84 -1.96
N LYS A 129 9.83 -15.76 -2.70
CA LYS A 129 10.65 -15.26 -3.81
C LYS A 129 10.66 -13.74 -3.84
N SER A 130 11.86 -13.16 -3.86
CA SER A 130 12.08 -11.73 -4.04
C SER A 130 11.88 -11.30 -5.49
N THR A 131 11.34 -10.10 -5.69
CA THR A 131 11.32 -9.39 -6.98
C THR A 131 12.71 -8.98 -7.47
N ASN A 132 13.70 -8.91 -6.58
CA ASN A 132 15.04 -8.36 -6.80
C ASN A 132 15.01 -6.95 -7.41
N ALA A 133 14.05 -6.11 -6.97
CA ALA A 133 13.90 -4.72 -7.35
C ALA A 133 15.16 -3.90 -7.01
N LEU A 134 15.87 -4.27 -5.94
CA LEU A 134 17.09 -3.60 -5.48
C LEU A 134 18.37 -4.04 -6.23
N SER A 135 18.28 -4.92 -7.22
CA SER A 135 19.46 -5.45 -7.93
C SER A 135 20.02 -4.48 -8.97
N ARG A 136 21.36 -4.40 -9.08
CA ARG A 136 22.07 -3.66 -10.15
C ARG A 136 21.76 -4.17 -11.56
N ASP A 137 21.39 -5.45 -11.67
CA ASP A 137 21.01 -6.09 -12.93
C ASP A 137 19.53 -5.85 -13.29
N GLY A 138 18.88 -4.87 -12.62
CA GLY A 138 17.46 -4.51 -12.61
C GLY A 138 16.78 -4.14 -13.94
N ASN A 139 17.14 -4.81 -15.03
CA ASN A 139 16.43 -4.79 -16.31
C ASN A 139 15.24 -5.76 -16.34
N ASN A 140 14.70 -6.20 -15.20
CA ASN A 140 13.41 -6.88 -15.23
C ASN A 140 12.30 -5.83 -15.41
N HIS A 141 12.10 -5.45 -16.68
CA HIS A 141 11.09 -4.50 -17.12
C HIS A 141 9.70 -4.84 -16.56
N GLU A 142 9.39 -6.12 -16.32
CA GLU A 142 8.11 -6.54 -15.74
C GLU A 142 7.98 -6.12 -14.27
N VAL A 143 9.03 -6.29 -13.46
CA VAL A 143 9.03 -5.89 -12.04
C VAL A 143 8.93 -4.37 -11.93
N ARG A 144 9.67 -3.63 -12.76
CA ARG A 144 9.59 -2.17 -12.78
C ARG A 144 8.22 -1.67 -13.21
N ALA A 145 7.66 -2.26 -14.27
CA ALA A 145 6.31 -1.94 -14.72
C ALA A 145 5.24 -2.26 -13.66
N PHE A 146 5.40 -3.33 -12.89
CA PHE A 146 4.54 -3.65 -11.77
C PHE A 146 4.64 -2.61 -10.65
N CYS A 147 5.85 -2.28 -10.20
CA CYS A 147 6.06 -1.30 -9.12
C CYS A 147 5.50 0.08 -9.52
N ASP A 148 5.83 0.56 -10.71
CA ASP A 148 5.33 1.83 -11.22
C ASP A 148 3.78 1.83 -11.34
N ALA A 149 3.18 0.68 -11.71
CA ALA A 149 1.73 0.54 -11.78
C ALA A 149 1.06 0.50 -10.40
N PHE A 150 1.69 -0.15 -9.43
CA PHE A 150 1.23 -0.21 -8.05
C PHE A 150 1.29 1.17 -7.39
N ASP A 151 2.38 1.91 -7.56
CA ASP A 151 2.55 3.27 -7.05
C ASP A 151 1.50 4.23 -7.64
N TYR A 152 1.26 4.14 -8.95
CA TYR A 152 0.23 4.95 -9.61
C TYR A 152 -1.18 4.68 -9.06
N ALA A 153 -1.49 3.42 -8.80
CA ALA A 153 -2.80 3.01 -8.31
C ALA A 153 -3.00 3.37 -6.82
N SER A 154 -1.97 3.18 -6.01
CA SER A 154 -2.02 3.37 -4.55
C SER A 154 -1.99 4.84 -4.12
N ASN A 155 -1.39 5.74 -4.91
CA ASN A 155 -1.29 7.15 -4.56
C ASN A 155 -2.08 8.07 -5.53
N PRO A 156 -3.39 8.26 -5.31
CA PRO A 156 -4.21 9.13 -6.16
C PRO A 156 -3.82 10.61 -6.09
N PHE A 157 -3.16 11.05 -5.01
CA PHE A 157 -2.81 12.44 -4.77
C PHE A 157 -1.57 12.90 -5.56
N GLU A 158 -0.69 11.97 -5.90
CA GLU A 158 0.48 12.26 -6.73
C GLU A 158 0.19 12.28 -8.23
N ARG A 159 -1.01 11.84 -8.62
CA ARG A 159 -1.45 11.83 -10.01
C ARG A 159 -1.47 13.25 -10.57
N GLU A 160 -1.05 13.37 -11.82
CA GLU A 160 -1.03 14.64 -12.57
C GLU A 160 -2.41 15.31 -12.60
N SER A 161 -3.49 14.51 -12.68
CA SER A 161 -4.86 15.00 -12.60
C SER A 161 -5.16 15.70 -11.27
N PHE A 162 -4.74 15.12 -10.15
CA PHE A 162 -4.92 15.71 -8.81
C PHE A 162 -4.06 16.95 -8.62
N LYS A 163 -2.79 16.94 -9.09
CA LYS A 163 -1.93 18.13 -9.09
C LYS A 163 -2.52 19.30 -9.89
N LYS A 164 -3.22 19.00 -10.99
CA LYS A 164 -3.79 20.00 -11.90
C LYS A 164 -5.19 20.49 -11.50
N TRP A 165 -6.03 19.63 -10.94
CA TRP A 165 -7.46 19.92 -10.67
C TRP A 165 -7.87 19.75 -9.19
N GLY A 166 -6.93 19.42 -8.31
CA GLY A 166 -7.18 19.18 -6.89
C GLY A 166 -8.21 18.07 -6.66
N ALA A 167 -9.05 18.26 -5.64
CA ALA A 167 -10.09 17.30 -5.25
C ALA A 167 -11.10 16.96 -6.35
N ILE A 168 -11.28 17.83 -7.36
CA ILE A 168 -12.19 17.57 -8.50
C ILE A 168 -11.71 16.35 -9.29
N ALA A 169 -10.40 16.13 -9.40
CA ALA A 169 -9.84 14.99 -10.13
C ALA A 169 -10.17 13.62 -9.52
N LEU A 170 -10.54 13.55 -8.23
CA LEU A 170 -10.97 12.29 -7.61
C LEU A 170 -12.26 11.75 -8.24
N PHE A 171 -13.06 12.62 -8.87
CA PHE A 171 -14.32 12.24 -9.52
C PHE A 171 -14.18 12.08 -11.05
N LEU A 172 -13.01 12.38 -11.63
CA LEU A 172 -12.79 12.30 -13.07
C LEU A 172 -12.34 10.91 -13.50
N PRO A 173 -12.82 10.39 -14.66
CA PRO A 173 -12.37 9.09 -15.16
C PRO A 173 -10.87 9.06 -15.46
N ASP A 174 -10.15 8.12 -14.84
CA ASP A 174 -8.71 7.95 -15.04
C ASP A 174 -8.41 6.78 -16.01
N ARG A 175 -8.04 7.13 -17.25
CA ARG A 175 -7.65 6.15 -18.28
C ARG A 175 -6.29 5.51 -18.00
N LYS A 176 -5.35 6.22 -17.37
CA LYS A 176 -4.02 5.70 -17.02
C LYS A 176 -4.17 4.65 -15.91
N LYS A 177 -5.04 4.89 -14.92
CA LYS A 177 -5.37 3.91 -13.87
C LYS A 177 -5.78 2.55 -14.48
N LYS A 178 -6.64 2.54 -15.50
CA LYS A 178 -7.05 1.29 -16.17
C LYS A 178 -5.90 0.55 -16.85
N GLN A 179 -4.91 1.28 -17.38
CA GLN A 179 -3.72 0.66 -18.00
C GLN A 179 -2.82 0.04 -16.94
N HIS A 180 -2.55 0.76 -15.85
CA HIS A 180 -1.76 0.25 -14.73
C HIS A 180 -2.41 -0.96 -14.04
N VAL A 181 -3.74 -0.94 -13.87
CA VAL A 181 -4.51 -2.11 -13.40
C VAL A 181 -4.29 -3.33 -14.29
N LYS A 182 -4.30 -3.16 -15.61
CA LYS A 182 -4.02 -4.27 -16.54
C LYS A 182 -2.60 -4.80 -16.43
N VAL A 183 -1.60 -3.96 -16.16
CA VAL A 183 -0.22 -4.40 -15.95
C VAL A 183 -0.11 -5.27 -14.69
N MET A 184 -0.74 -4.83 -13.59
CA MET A 184 -0.79 -5.59 -12.34
C MET A 184 -1.56 -6.91 -12.46
N GLN A 185 -2.64 -6.94 -13.25
CA GLN A 185 -3.41 -8.16 -13.49
C GLN A 185 -2.77 -9.08 -14.55
N GLY A 186 -2.10 -8.50 -15.55
CA GLY A 186 -1.52 -9.21 -16.69
C GLY A 186 -0.21 -9.93 -16.38
N THR A 187 0.55 -9.47 -15.38
CA THR A 187 1.71 -10.21 -14.84
C THR A 187 1.33 -11.57 -14.23
N SER A 188 0.04 -11.82 -13.97
CA SER A 188 -0.48 -13.14 -13.58
C SER A 188 -0.75 -14.09 -14.77
N THR A 189 -0.63 -13.65 -16.04
CA THR A 189 -1.06 -14.48 -17.20
C THR A 189 0.04 -15.33 -17.82
N THR A 190 1.33 -15.09 -17.52
CA THR A 190 2.46 -15.90 -18.01
C THR A 190 2.75 -17.15 -17.17
N THR A 191 2.09 -17.30 -16.02
CA THR A 191 2.06 -18.55 -15.27
C THR A 191 0.62 -18.89 -14.98
N ASN A 192 0.15 -20.04 -15.49
CA ASN A 192 -1.20 -20.55 -15.27
C ASN A 192 -1.38 -21.06 -13.83
N LYS A 193 -1.14 -20.19 -12.86
CA LYS A 193 -1.45 -20.36 -11.45
C LYS A 193 -2.04 -19.05 -10.94
N PRO A 194 -3.12 -19.11 -10.14
CA PRO A 194 -3.67 -17.91 -9.53
C PRO A 194 -2.57 -17.26 -8.69
N VAL A 195 -2.33 -15.98 -8.90
CA VAL A 195 -1.75 -15.13 -7.86
C VAL A 195 -2.88 -14.92 -6.86
N PHE A 196 -3.16 -15.94 -6.04
CA PHE A 196 -3.79 -15.98 -4.71
C PHE A 196 -3.90 -17.44 -4.27
#